data_AF-E4NWT9-F1
#
_entry.id   AF-E4NWT9-F1
#
_cell.length_a   1.000
_cell.length_b   1.000
_cell.length_c   1.000
_cell.angle_alpha   90.00
_cell.angle_beta   90.00
_cell.angle_gamma   90.00
#
_symmetry.space_group_name_H-M   'P 1'
#
loop_
_entity.id
_entity.type
_entity.pdbx_description
1 polymer ?
#
loop_
_entity_poly.entity_id
_entity_poly.type
_entity_poly.pdbx_seq_one_letter_code
_entity_poly.pdbx_strand_id
1 'polypeptide(L)' 'MRTSDARVTARMRRTESGEVLREYIVDGVAYGSIDAVKTALGGA' A
#
# COMPACT_ATOMS: atom_id res chain seq x y z
N MET A 1 -7.08 -12.81 -10.54
CA MET A 1 -7.39 -11.54 -9.87
C MET A 1 -7.26 -10.43 -10.90
N ARG A 2 -8.36 -9.77 -11.27
CA ARG A 2 -8.32 -8.66 -12.24
C ARG A 2 -7.86 -7.42 -11.47
N THR A 3 -6.78 -6.78 -11.89
CA THR A 3 -6.14 -5.67 -11.16
C THR A 3 -7.07 -4.46 -10.99
N SER A 4 -8.09 -4.34 -11.85
CA SER A 4 -9.17 -3.35 -11.76
C SER A 4 -10.09 -3.47 -10.54
N ASP A 5 -10.12 -4.62 -9.86
CA ASP A 5 -10.93 -4.87 -8.65
C ASP A 5 -10.08 -4.86 -7.36
N ALA A 6 -8.78 -4.62 -7.46
CA ALA A 6 -7.90 -4.64 -6.30
C ALA A 6 -8.15 -3.39 -5.42
N ARG A 7 -8.76 -3.60 -4.26
CA ARG A 7 -8.98 -2.53 -3.28
C ARG A 7 -7.68 -2.21 -2.55
N VAL A 8 -7.13 -1.03 -2.81
CA VAL A 8 -5.95 -0.51 -2.09
C VAL A 8 -6.41 0.34 -0.91
N THR A 9 -5.96 0.00 0.30
CA THR A 9 -6.21 0.78 1.52
C THR A 9 -4.91 1.46 1.95
N ALA A 10 -4.85 2.78 1.89
CA ALA A 10 -3.71 3.54 2.41
C ALA A 10 -3.92 3.84 3.90
N ARG A 11 -2.92 3.50 4.72
CA ARG A 11 -2.87 3.80 6.15
C ARG A 11 -1.71 4.74 6.42
N MET A 12 -2.03 5.92 6.95
CA MET A 12 -1.02 6.86 7.43
C MET A 12 -1.02 6.83 8.95
N ARG A 13 0.14 6.52 9.54
CA ARG A 13 0.32 6.60 10.99
C ARG A 13 1.45 7.56 11.31
N ARG A 14 1.23 8.43 12.29
CA ARG A 14 2.31 9.22 12.87
C ARG A 14 2.94 8.40 13.99
N THR A 15 4.27 8.23 13.97
CA THR A 15 5.03 7.61 15.05
C THR A 15 5.15 8.58 16.22
N GLU A 16 5.53 8.06 17.38
CA GLU A 16 5.82 8.89 18.56
C GLU A 16 6.99 9.86 18.32
N SER A 17 7.88 9.51 17.38
CA SER A 17 8.97 10.39 16.91
C SER A 17 8.50 11.49 15.94
N GLY A 18 7.21 11.53 15.60
CA GLY A 18 6.65 12.51 14.66
C GLY A 18 6.78 12.13 13.18
N GLU A 19 7.41 10.99 12.86
CA GLU A 19 7.54 10.49 11.49
C GLU A 19 6.19 9.99 10.97
N VAL A 20 5.88 10.28 9.70
CA VAL A 20 4.65 9.79 9.05
C VAL A 20 4.98 8.53 8.27
N LEU A 21 4.58 7.38 8.83
CA LEU A 21 4.62 6.11 8.13
C LEU A 21 3.42 5.98 7.20
N ARG A 22 3.69 5.59 5.96
CA ARG A 22 2.70 5.30 4.93
C ARG A 22 2.76 3.81 4.61
N GLU A 23 1.67 3.12 4.87
CA GLU A 23 1.50 1.70 4.55
C GLU A 23 0.32 1.55 3.61
N TYR A 24 0.42 0.60 2.68
CA TYR A 24 -0.62 0.33 1.70
C TYR A 24 -1.01 -1.14 1.81
N ILE A 25 -2.30 -1.41 2.01
CA ILE A 25 -2.81 -2.77 2.16
C ILE A 25 -3.59 -3.13 0.90
N VAL A 26 -3.21 -4.23 0.26
CA VAL A 26 -3.89 -4.81 -0.90
C VAL A 26 -4.22 -6.24 -0.58
N ASP A 27 -5.51 -6.60 -0.58
CA ASP A 27 -5.97 -7.97 -0.31
C ASP A 27 -5.41 -8.58 1.00
N GLY A 28 -5.20 -7.74 2.02
CA GLY A 28 -4.62 -8.15 3.31
C GLY A 28 -3.08 -8.17 3.37
N VAL A 29 -2.39 -7.91 2.26
CA VAL A 29 -0.93 -7.78 2.20
C VAL A 29 -0.53 -6.31 2.38
N ALA A 30 0.33 -6.04 3.37
CA ALA A 30 0.86 -4.70 3.63
C ALA A 30 2.14 -4.43 2.83
N TYR A 31 2.21 -3.25 2.22
CA TYR A 31 3.32 -2.74 1.42
C TYR A 31 3.80 -1.41 1.99
N GLY A 32 5.11 -1.24 2.13
CA GLY A 32 5.73 0.00 2.64
C GLY A 32 5.79 1.14 1.61
N SER A 33 5.51 0.86 0.34
CA SER A 33 5.66 1.83 -0.76
C SER A 33 4.58 1.63 -1.82
N ILE A 34 4.14 2.74 -2.42
CA ILE A 34 3.19 2.71 -3.54
C ILE A 34 3.78 2.02 -4.77
N ASP A 35 5.10 2.09 -4.94
CA ASP A 35 5.80 1.42 -6.04
C ASP A 35 5.68 -0.10 -5.94
N ALA A 36 5.84 -0.64 -4.73
CA ALA A 36 5.64 -2.06 -4.46
C ALA A 36 4.18 -2.50 -4.72
N VAL A 37 3.21 -1.63 -4.42
CA VAL A 37 1.81 -1.85 -4.78
C VAL A 37 1.61 -1.87 -6.29
N LYS A 38 2.19 -0.91 -7.03
CA LYS A 38 2.09 -0.87 -8.50
C LYS A 38 2.64 -2.14 -9.13
N THR A 39 3.82 -2.60 -8.70
CA THR A 39 4.41 -3.86 -9.16
C THR A 39 3.52 -5.05 -8.82
N ALA A 40 2.96 -5.11 -7.61
CA ALA A 40 2.04 -6.18 -7.20
C ALA A 40 0.74 -6.18 -8.02
N LEU A 41 0.28 -5.02 -8.45
CA LEU A 41 -0.89 -4.84 -9.31
C LEU A 41 -0.56 -4.93 -10.81
N GLY A 42 0.65 -5.33 -11.19
CA GLY A 42 1.04 -5.52 -12.58
C GLY A 42 1.18 -4.22 -13.38
N GLY A 43 1.37 -3.08 -12.71
CA GLY A 43 1.76 -1.83 -13.36
C GLY A 43 3.25 -1.88 -13.71
N ALA A 44 3.57 -2.32 -14.92
CA ALA A 44 4.87 -2.16 -15.58
C ALA A 44 4.70 -1.22 -16.78
#